data_AF-A0A6A5Y7G9-F1
#
_entry.id   AF-A0A6A5Y7G9-F1
#
_cell.length_a   1.000
_cell.length_b   1.000
_cell.length_c   1.000
_cell.angle_alpha   90.00
_cell.angle_beta   90.00
_cell.angle_gamma   90.00
#
_symmetry.space_group_name_H-M   'P 1'
#
loop_
_entity.id
_entity.type
_entity.pdbx_description
1 polymer ?
#
loop_
_entity_poly.entity_id
_entity_poly.type
_entity_poly.pdbx_seq_one_letter_code
_entity_poly.pdbx_strand_id
1 'polypeptide(L)'
;MKETSLEETTSIARKDTPTNGNEPSTARQNDAKRAGPPTSEPAFLTGSAPQPPPPALMPDAVRLVTRNATPLDCSNVEQSPLSIYRAAAGLTPTPAGPNYTELQSILRDLIVLARQCFNRHECSITLHMRSLRLHGRTKRFFDRWVGHDFLGDGMYGYCLETQQLFNIIEIVARNDPSFHFGPIAWPQPNIGSDDYCALKSAVCMEIDSLIFKRSDLNLAELAI
;
A
#
# COMPACT_ATOMS: atom_id res chain seq x y z
N MET A 1 32.71 42.69 41.63
CA MET A 1 31.90 41.70 40.88
C MET A 1 31.95 42.13 39.43
N LYS A 2 32.39 41.24 38.53
CA LYS A 2 32.66 41.57 37.12
C LYS A 2 31.39 41.40 36.30
N GLU A 3 30.97 42.49 35.66
CA GLU A 3 29.95 42.52 34.62
C GLU A 3 30.55 42.00 33.32
N THR A 4 29.84 41.13 32.62
CA THR A 4 30.09 40.82 31.20
C THR A 4 28.75 40.80 30.47
N SER A 5 28.49 41.92 29.82
CA SER A 5 27.52 42.11 28.74
C SER A 5 28.14 41.62 27.43
N LEU A 6 27.38 40.86 26.64
CA LEU A 6 27.66 40.62 25.23
C LEU A 6 26.33 40.40 24.51
N GLU A 7 25.80 41.50 23.97
CA GLU A 7 24.83 41.49 22.90
C GLU A 7 25.58 41.25 21.59
N GLU A 8 25.16 40.27 20.80
CA GLU A 8 25.65 40.09 19.42
C GLU A 8 24.48 40.16 18.44
N THR A 9 24.57 41.18 17.60
CA THR A 9 23.54 41.71 16.70
C THR A 9 23.51 40.91 15.40
N THR A 10 22.37 40.29 15.07
CA THR A 10 22.14 39.70 13.74
C THR A 10 21.35 40.68 12.88
N SER A 11 22.03 41.37 11.96
CA SER A 11 21.41 42.21 10.93
C SER A 11 21.69 41.58 9.57
N ILE A 12 20.69 40.87 9.03
CA ILE A 12 20.75 40.31 7.67
C ILE A 12 19.97 41.25 6.74
N ALA A 13 20.73 41.88 5.85
CA ALA A 13 20.25 42.76 4.81
C ALA A 13 19.35 42.01 3.81
N ARG A 14 18.13 42.53 3.64
CA ARG A 14 17.23 42.21 2.52
C ARG A 14 17.78 42.88 1.26
N LYS A 15 17.86 42.13 0.16
CA LYS A 15 18.15 42.65 -1.17
C LYS A 15 16.90 42.52 -2.03
N ASP A 16 16.20 43.63 -2.16
CA ASP A 16 15.14 43.88 -3.14
C ASP A 16 15.74 44.02 -4.53
N THR A 17 15.19 43.35 -5.57
CA THR A 17 15.05 43.85 -6.96
C THR A 17 14.36 42.80 -7.89
N PRO A 18 13.80 43.16 -9.07
CA PRO A 18 12.47 43.74 -9.19
C PRO A 18 11.54 42.98 -10.17
N THR A 19 10.30 43.47 -10.15
CA THR A 19 9.18 43.39 -11.10
C THR A 19 9.57 43.36 -12.58
N ASN A 20 8.89 42.49 -13.35
CA ASN A 20 8.60 42.77 -14.75
C ASN A 20 7.16 42.31 -15.05
N GLY A 21 6.32 43.28 -15.38
CA GLY A 21 4.99 43.08 -15.95
C GLY A 21 5.03 43.16 -17.48
N ASN A 22 3.98 42.63 -18.09
CA ASN A 22 3.44 42.81 -19.46
C ASN A 22 2.91 41.44 -19.92
N GLU A 23 1.70 41.23 -20.44
CA GLU A 23 0.51 42.03 -20.70
C GLU A 23 -0.58 41.01 -21.18
N PRO A 24 -1.79 41.40 -21.63
CA PRO A 24 -3.03 40.63 -21.49
C PRO A 24 -3.39 39.76 -22.72
N SER A 25 -4.31 38.81 -22.56
CA SER A 25 -5.17 38.40 -23.68
C SER A 25 -6.45 37.65 -23.28
N THR A 26 -7.56 38.37 -23.53
CA THR A 26 -8.84 37.92 -24.10
C THR A 26 -9.69 36.86 -23.38
N ALA A 27 -10.78 37.41 -22.83
CA ALA A 27 -12.10 36.83 -22.72
C ALA A 27 -12.51 35.93 -23.91
N ARG A 28 -13.10 34.78 -23.59
CA ARG A 28 -14.19 34.18 -24.38
C ARG A 28 -15.30 33.69 -23.47
N GLN A 29 -16.30 34.56 -23.35
CA GLN A 29 -17.70 34.23 -23.12
C GLN A 29 -18.14 33.14 -24.11
N ASN A 30 -18.86 32.13 -23.62
CA ASN A 30 -19.81 31.37 -24.41
C ASN A 30 -21.02 31.07 -23.51
N ASP A 31 -21.92 32.05 -23.48
CA ASP A 31 -23.34 31.83 -23.22
C ASP A 31 -23.96 31.13 -24.43
N ALA A 32 -24.54 29.95 -24.22
CA ALA A 32 -25.55 29.41 -25.12
C ALA A 32 -26.57 28.60 -24.35
N LYS A 33 -27.58 29.32 -23.86
CA LYS A 33 -28.93 28.81 -23.63
C LYS A 33 -29.38 27.97 -24.83
N ARG A 34 -29.84 26.73 -24.58
CA ARG A 34 -30.90 26.14 -25.40
C ARG A 34 -31.83 25.30 -24.53
N ALA A 35 -32.94 25.92 -24.17
CA ALA A 35 -34.14 25.24 -23.71
C ALA A 35 -34.76 24.48 -24.90
N GLY A 36 -35.20 23.24 -24.65
CA GLY A 36 -35.95 22.39 -25.56
C GLY A 36 -36.94 21.53 -24.75
N PRO A 37 -38.06 21.12 -25.36
CA PRO A 37 -39.37 20.99 -24.72
C PRO A 37 -39.59 19.69 -23.91
N PRO A 38 -40.63 19.63 -23.05
CA PRO A 38 -40.98 18.42 -22.31
C PRO A 38 -41.64 17.40 -23.24
N THR A 39 -41.10 16.19 -23.29
CA THR A 39 -41.71 15.06 -23.99
C THR A 39 -42.34 14.12 -22.97
N SER A 40 -43.60 13.85 -23.22
CA SER A 40 -44.58 13.11 -22.44
C SER A 40 -44.18 11.69 -22.08
N GLU A 41 -44.56 11.28 -20.86
CA GLU A 41 -44.58 9.91 -20.35
C GLU A 41 -45.40 8.95 -21.24
N PRO A 42 -44.96 7.69 -21.35
CA PRO A 42 -45.86 6.55 -21.43
C PRO A 42 -45.93 5.84 -20.07
N ALA A 43 -47.16 5.72 -19.57
CA ALA A 43 -47.52 4.92 -18.40
C ALA A 43 -47.11 3.46 -18.59
N PHE A 44 -46.16 2.99 -17.79
CA PHE A 44 -45.85 1.57 -17.66
C PHE A 44 -46.69 0.96 -16.52
N LEU A 45 -47.47 -0.05 -16.91
CA LEU A 45 -48.27 -0.89 -16.04
C LEU A 45 -47.37 -1.57 -15.00
N THR A 46 -47.61 -1.26 -13.72
CA THR A 46 -47.06 -1.98 -12.57
C THR A 46 -47.65 -3.40 -12.51
N GLY A 47 -46.99 -4.34 -13.18
CA GLY A 47 -47.11 -5.76 -12.88
C GLY A 47 -46.13 -6.12 -11.78
N SER A 48 -46.62 -6.44 -10.59
CA SER A 48 -45.81 -6.93 -9.46
C SER A 48 -45.08 -8.21 -9.87
N ALA A 49 -43.77 -8.11 -10.03
CA ALA A 49 -42.90 -9.27 -10.15
C ALA A 49 -42.93 -10.08 -8.84
N PRO A 50 -42.91 -11.42 -8.89
CA PRO A 50 -42.83 -12.25 -7.70
C PRO A 50 -41.58 -11.89 -6.89
N GLN A 51 -41.80 -11.61 -5.61
CA GLN A 51 -40.76 -11.26 -4.65
C GLN A 51 -39.71 -12.39 -4.62
N PRO A 52 -38.41 -12.11 -4.84
CA PRO A 52 -37.38 -13.12 -4.71
C PRO A 52 -37.38 -13.67 -3.27
N PRO A 53 -37.12 -14.98 -3.08
CA PRO A 53 -37.05 -15.55 -1.75
C PRO A 53 -36.01 -14.78 -0.92
N PRO A 54 -36.24 -14.61 0.40
CA PRO A 54 -35.28 -13.97 1.27
C PRO A 54 -33.93 -14.69 1.16
N PRO A 55 -32.81 -13.96 1.13
CA PRO A 55 -31.49 -14.56 1.06
C PRO A 55 -31.34 -15.53 2.24
N ALA A 56 -30.95 -16.76 1.93
CA ALA A 56 -30.57 -17.72 2.94
C ALA A 56 -29.51 -17.09 3.83
N LEU A 57 -29.77 -17.06 5.14
CA LEU A 57 -28.79 -16.75 6.17
C LEU A 57 -27.61 -17.71 5.98
N MET A 58 -26.57 -17.26 5.28
CA MET A 58 -25.28 -17.93 5.24
C MET A 58 -24.69 -17.87 6.66
N PRO A 59 -24.32 -19.00 7.26
CA PRO A 59 -23.72 -19.02 8.58
C PRO A 59 -22.32 -18.41 8.53
N ASP A 60 -22.03 -17.47 9.45
CA ASP A 60 -20.73 -17.08 10.01
C ASP A 60 -19.47 -17.62 9.28
N ALA A 61 -19.17 -17.13 8.08
CA ALA A 61 -17.96 -17.51 7.34
C ALA A 61 -16.90 -16.40 7.25
N VAL A 62 -17.17 -15.22 7.81
CA VAL A 62 -16.12 -14.20 8.02
C VAL A 62 -15.71 -14.22 9.49
N ARG A 63 -15.17 -15.36 9.92
CA ARG A 63 -14.21 -15.32 11.03
C ARG A 63 -12.99 -14.61 10.48
N LEU A 64 -12.92 -13.30 10.74
CA LEU A 64 -11.68 -12.57 10.87
C LEU A 64 -10.71 -13.50 11.59
N VAL A 65 -9.72 -14.01 10.87
CA VAL A 65 -8.62 -14.73 11.50
C VAL A 65 -7.79 -13.63 12.16
N THR A 66 -8.24 -13.15 13.32
CA THR A 66 -7.38 -12.56 14.33
C THR A 66 -6.37 -13.64 14.70
N ARG A 67 -5.29 -13.70 13.93
CA ARG A 67 -4.15 -14.56 14.20
C ARG A 67 -3.43 -14.01 15.43
N ASN A 68 -3.75 -14.57 16.59
CA ASN A 68 -2.69 -15.04 17.48
C ASN A 68 -1.97 -16.17 16.71
N ALA A 69 -1.14 -15.81 15.73
CA ALA A 69 -0.28 -16.76 15.06
C ALA A 69 0.78 -17.18 16.06
N THR A 70 0.63 -18.38 16.62
CA THR A 70 1.75 -19.10 17.22
C THR A 70 2.88 -19.10 16.19
N PRO A 71 4.10 -18.68 16.54
CA PRO A 71 5.22 -18.66 15.62
C PRO A 71 5.48 -20.09 15.14
N LEU A 72 5.35 -20.31 13.82
CA LEU A 72 5.85 -21.52 13.19
C LEU A 72 7.37 -21.43 13.25
N ASP A 73 7.99 -22.25 14.12
CA ASP A 73 9.43 -22.43 14.16
C ASP A 73 9.89 -23.06 12.83
N CYS A 74 10.30 -22.21 11.90
CA CYS A 74 10.81 -22.58 10.58
C CYS A 74 12.32 -22.86 10.59
N SER A 75 12.96 -22.95 11.77
CA SER A 75 14.42 -23.04 11.89
C SER A 75 15.00 -24.41 11.51
N ASN A 76 14.15 -25.43 11.34
CA ASN A 76 14.54 -26.75 10.86
C ASN A 76 13.63 -27.19 9.70
N VAL A 77 13.89 -26.65 8.51
CA VAL A 77 13.48 -27.32 7.27
C VAL A 77 14.46 -28.48 7.05
N GLU A 78 14.32 -29.54 7.85
CA GLU A 78 14.80 -30.84 7.42
C GLU A 78 14.14 -31.10 6.06
N GLN A 79 14.97 -31.37 5.05
CA GLN A 79 14.50 -31.75 3.73
C GLN A 79 13.47 -32.86 3.92
N SER A 80 12.19 -32.53 3.66
CA SER A 80 11.11 -33.49 3.77
C SER A 80 11.53 -34.77 3.03
N PRO A 81 11.40 -35.97 3.62
CA PRO A 81 11.78 -37.22 2.96
C PRO A 81 11.18 -37.34 1.54
N LEU A 82 10.02 -36.71 1.30
CA LEU A 82 9.38 -36.57 -0.01
C LEU A 82 10.22 -35.89 -1.08
N SER A 83 11.08 -34.93 -0.72
CA SER A 83 11.98 -34.25 -1.65
C SER A 83 13.09 -35.17 -2.16
N ILE A 84 13.59 -36.08 -1.29
CA ILE A 84 14.58 -37.11 -1.63
C ILE A 84 13.95 -38.15 -2.57
N TYR A 85 12.72 -38.60 -2.27
CA TYR A 85 11.99 -39.54 -3.14
C TYR A 85 11.61 -38.95 -4.50
N ARG A 86 11.29 -37.65 -4.57
CA ARG A 86 11.01 -36.96 -5.85
C ARG A 86 12.26 -36.82 -6.71
N ALA A 87 13.40 -36.46 -6.11
CA ALA A 87 14.68 -36.41 -6.81
C ALA A 87 15.10 -37.80 -7.34
N ALA A 88 14.90 -38.86 -6.54
CA ALA A 88 15.17 -40.24 -6.94
C ALA A 88 14.23 -40.74 -8.05
N ALA A 89 13.01 -40.22 -8.14
CA ALA A 89 12.02 -40.57 -9.17
C ALA A 89 12.22 -39.82 -10.50
N GLY A 90 13.26 -38.99 -10.64
CA GLY A 90 13.47 -38.16 -11.84
C GLY A 90 12.40 -37.09 -12.04
N LEU A 91 11.59 -36.81 -11.01
CA LEU A 91 10.62 -35.72 -11.03
C LEU A 91 11.40 -34.43 -10.86
N THR A 92 11.41 -33.60 -11.92
CA THR A 92 11.98 -32.25 -11.88
C THR A 92 11.48 -31.55 -10.63
N PRO A 93 12.37 -30.90 -9.84
CA PRO A 93 11.96 -30.22 -8.62
C PRO A 93 10.79 -29.30 -8.96
N THR A 94 9.64 -29.53 -8.34
CA THR A 94 8.51 -28.60 -8.40
C THR A 94 9.08 -27.21 -8.15
N PRO A 95 8.79 -26.21 -9.00
CA PRO A 95 9.34 -24.88 -8.82
C PRO A 95 9.08 -24.48 -7.37
N ALA A 96 10.17 -24.23 -6.62
CA ALA A 96 10.07 -23.88 -5.21
C ALA A 96 9.10 -22.71 -5.10
N GLY A 97 8.11 -22.77 -4.20
CA GLY A 97 7.14 -21.69 -4.05
C GLY A 97 7.80 -20.36 -3.64
N PRO A 98 7.02 -19.27 -3.57
CA PRO A 98 7.53 -17.99 -3.08
C PRO A 98 8.20 -18.13 -1.72
N ASN A 99 9.32 -17.42 -1.53
CA ASN A 99 9.98 -17.37 -0.24
C ASN A 99 9.21 -16.42 0.71
N TYR A 100 8.30 -16.98 1.50
CA TYR A 100 7.47 -16.19 2.42
C TYR A 100 8.26 -15.50 3.54
N THR A 101 9.42 -16.05 3.94
CA THR A 101 10.33 -15.39 4.87
C THR A 101 10.92 -14.11 4.26
N GLU A 102 11.23 -14.13 2.95
CA GLU A 102 11.67 -12.93 2.23
C GLU A 102 10.56 -11.88 2.16
N LEU A 103 9.32 -12.30 1.85
CA LEU A 103 8.16 -11.40 1.81
C LEU A 103 7.89 -10.74 3.18
N GLN A 104 7.95 -11.52 4.25
CA GLN A 104 7.79 -11.02 5.62
C GLN A 104 8.92 -10.05 6.00
N SER A 105 10.16 -10.33 5.59
CA SER A 105 11.29 -9.39 5.77
C SER A 105 11.05 -8.07 5.05
N ILE A 106 10.57 -8.12 3.79
CA ILE A 106 10.24 -6.92 3.00
C ILE A 106 9.17 -6.09 3.71
N LEU A 107 8.11 -6.72 4.22
CA LEU A 107 7.03 -6.05 4.94
C LEU A 107 7.50 -5.38 6.22
N ARG A 108 8.28 -6.08 7.04
CA ARG A 108 8.86 -5.51 8.27
C ARG A 108 9.71 -4.28 7.95
N ASP A 109 10.56 -4.36 6.92
CA ASP A 109 11.39 -3.23 6.47
C ASP A 109 10.51 -2.05 5.97
N LEU A 110 9.40 -2.34 5.27
CA LEU A 110 8.47 -1.33 4.77
C LEU A 110 7.72 -0.61 5.89
N ILE A 111 7.26 -1.34 6.92
CA ILE A 111 6.58 -0.75 8.09
C ILE A 111 7.53 0.21 8.81
N VAL A 112 8.78 -0.19 9.03
CA VAL A 112 9.80 0.67 9.66
C VAL A 112 10.04 1.91 8.81
N LEU A 113 10.17 1.74 7.49
CA LEU A 113 10.40 2.85 6.57
C LEU A 113 9.22 3.82 6.52
N ALA A 114 7.98 3.32 6.39
CA ALA A 114 6.76 4.13 6.37
C ALA A 114 6.61 4.96 7.65
N ARG A 115 6.88 4.36 8.82
CA ARG A 115 6.90 5.08 10.11
C ARG A 115 8.01 6.14 10.18
N GLN A 116 9.19 5.86 9.64
CA GLN A 116 10.29 6.82 9.59
C GLN A 116 9.99 8.00 8.67
N CYS A 117 9.35 7.75 7.52
CA CYS A 117 8.86 8.79 6.63
C CYS A 117 7.82 9.66 7.33
N PHE A 118 6.86 9.07 8.04
CA PHE A 118 5.82 9.80 8.74
C PHE A 118 6.34 10.67 9.90
N ASN A 119 7.29 10.14 10.69
CA ASN A 119 7.81 10.83 11.88
C ASN A 119 8.88 11.89 11.59
N ARG A 120 9.27 12.13 10.34
CA ARG A 120 10.36 13.07 10.02
C ARG A 120 9.87 14.36 9.38
N HIS A 121 10.38 15.45 9.93
CA HIS A 121 10.32 16.80 9.40
C HIS A 121 11.26 17.05 8.20
N GLU A 122 12.18 16.12 7.88
CA GLU A 122 13.05 16.20 6.70
C GLU A 122 13.37 14.80 6.13
N CYS A 123 13.08 14.59 4.84
CA CYS A 123 13.40 13.36 4.13
C CYS A 123 14.93 13.33 3.87
N SER A 124 15.70 12.65 4.73
CA SER A 124 17.16 12.57 4.54
C SER A 124 17.53 11.68 3.35
N ILE A 125 18.66 11.96 2.69
CA ILE A 125 19.23 11.13 1.61
C ILE A 125 19.26 9.63 1.97
N THR A 126 19.49 9.32 3.25
CA THR A 126 19.47 7.97 3.80
C THR A 126 18.12 7.27 3.65
N LEU A 127 16.99 7.96 3.85
CA LEU A 127 15.66 7.39 3.66
C LEU A 127 15.39 7.09 2.20
N HIS A 128 15.79 7.99 1.31
CA HIS A 128 15.66 7.80 -0.13
C HIS A 128 16.45 6.57 -0.62
N MET A 129 17.70 6.43 -0.19
CA MET A 129 18.51 5.24 -0.57
C MET A 129 17.92 3.94 -0.02
N ARG A 130 17.36 3.97 1.21
CA ARG A 130 16.67 2.82 1.79
C ARG A 130 15.41 2.46 1.02
N SER A 131 14.63 3.45 0.61
CA SER A 131 13.39 3.24 -0.12
C SER A 131 13.64 2.64 -1.51
N LEU A 132 14.63 3.14 -2.24
CA LEU A 132 15.04 2.59 -3.54
C LEU A 132 15.55 1.14 -3.42
N ARG A 133 16.37 0.85 -2.39
CA ARG A 133 16.85 -0.52 -2.15
C ARG A 133 15.69 -1.47 -1.86
N LEU A 134 14.72 -1.03 -1.06
CA LEU A 134 13.56 -1.83 -0.70
C LEU A 134 12.64 -2.04 -1.90
N HIS A 135 12.38 -1.00 -2.69
CA HIS A 135 11.68 -1.08 -3.97
C HIS A 135 12.32 -2.12 -4.90
N GLY A 136 13.64 -2.08 -5.10
CA GLY A 136 14.34 -3.04 -5.93
C GLY A 136 14.27 -4.48 -5.40
N ARG A 137 14.17 -4.69 -4.09
CA ARG A 137 13.92 -6.03 -3.49
C ARG A 137 12.48 -6.48 -3.76
N THR A 138 11.51 -5.64 -3.45
CA THR A 138 10.08 -5.92 -3.66
C THR A 138 9.77 -6.21 -5.13
N LYS A 139 10.26 -5.37 -6.04
CA LYS A 139 10.08 -5.55 -7.49
C LYS A 139 10.62 -6.91 -7.94
N ARG A 140 11.84 -7.27 -7.55
CA ARG A 140 12.43 -8.58 -7.90
C ARG A 140 11.64 -9.76 -7.34
N PHE A 141 11.09 -9.63 -6.13
CA PHE A 141 10.24 -10.65 -5.54
C PHE A 141 8.96 -10.84 -6.37
N PHE A 142 8.18 -9.78 -6.58
CA PHE A 142 6.89 -9.89 -7.28
C PHE A 142 7.03 -10.17 -8.77
N ASP A 143 8.04 -9.63 -9.45
CA ASP A 143 8.30 -9.95 -10.86
C ASP A 143 8.58 -11.46 -11.05
N ARG A 144 9.25 -12.11 -10.07
CA ARG A 144 9.52 -13.55 -10.11
C ARG A 144 8.24 -14.38 -9.89
N TRP A 145 7.29 -13.86 -9.12
CA TRP A 145 6.10 -14.58 -8.67
C TRP A 145 4.80 -14.00 -9.23
N VAL A 146 4.84 -13.23 -10.31
CA VAL A 146 3.67 -12.50 -10.84
C VAL A 146 2.50 -13.42 -11.21
N GLY A 147 2.79 -14.66 -11.64
CA GLY A 147 1.80 -15.68 -11.99
C GLY A 147 1.44 -16.63 -10.84
N HIS A 148 1.95 -16.39 -9.63
CA HIS A 148 1.69 -17.25 -8.47
C HIS A 148 0.33 -16.95 -7.85
N ASP A 149 -0.40 -18.00 -7.45
CA ASP A 149 -1.69 -17.86 -6.77
C ASP A 149 -1.51 -17.61 -5.26
N PHE A 150 -1.17 -16.36 -4.92
CA PHE A 150 -1.06 -15.93 -3.53
C PHE A 150 -2.38 -16.01 -2.76
N LEU A 151 -3.53 -16.00 -3.45
CA LEU A 151 -4.83 -16.13 -2.81
C LEU A 151 -5.05 -17.57 -2.35
N GLY A 152 -4.76 -18.55 -3.22
CA GLY A 152 -4.81 -19.97 -2.90
C GLY A 152 -3.93 -20.34 -1.70
N ASP A 153 -2.79 -19.67 -1.54
CA ASP A 153 -1.88 -19.85 -0.41
C ASP A 153 -2.30 -19.08 0.86
N GLY A 154 -3.35 -18.24 0.80
CA GLY A 154 -3.77 -17.39 1.91
C GLY A 154 -2.78 -16.27 2.23
N MET A 155 -1.93 -15.90 1.27
CA MET A 155 -0.85 -14.92 1.40
C MET A 155 -1.14 -13.61 0.63
N TYR A 156 -2.30 -13.49 -0.01
CA TYR A 156 -2.66 -12.31 -0.79
C TYR A 156 -2.77 -11.03 0.05
N GLY A 157 -3.13 -11.14 1.34
CA GLY A 157 -3.12 -10.01 2.27
C GLY A 157 -1.77 -9.31 2.32
N TYR A 158 -0.67 -10.08 2.40
CA TYR A 158 0.70 -9.54 2.38
C TYR A 158 1.04 -8.77 1.09
N CYS A 159 0.46 -9.16 -0.04
CA CYS A 159 0.62 -8.43 -1.31
C CYS A 159 -0.01 -7.04 -1.21
N LEU A 160 -1.24 -6.97 -0.68
CA LEU A 160 -1.97 -5.72 -0.48
C LEU A 160 -1.31 -4.83 0.58
N GLU A 161 -0.84 -5.40 1.68
CA GLU A 161 -0.11 -4.67 2.72
C GLU A 161 1.15 -4.02 2.16
N THR A 162 1.93 -4.78 1.37
CA THR A 162 3.13 -4.27 0.72
C THR A 162 2.78 -3.10 -0.21
N GLN A 163 1.75 -3.27 -1.04
CA GLN A 163 1.29 -2.22 -1.95
C GLN A 163 0.87 -0.95 -1.19
N GLN A 164 0.10 -1.09 -0.11
CA GLN A 164 -0.35 0.04 0.70
C GLN A 164 0.81 0.77 1.38
N LEU A 165 1.79 0.04 1.92
CA LEU A 165 2.97 0.65 2.55
C LEU A 165 3.78 1.47 1.54
N PHE A 166 3.95 0.99 0.31
CA PHE A 166 4.58 1.78 -0.76
C PHE A 166 3.78 3.04 -1.08
N ASN A 167 2.45 2.95 -1.19
CA ASN A 167 1.60 4.12 -1.42
C ASN A 167 1.77 5.17 -0.32
N ILE A 168 1.82 4.75 0.94
CA ILE A 168 2.04 5.67 2.08
C ILE A 168 3.42 6.34 1.96
N ILE A 169 4.48 5.55 1.69
CA ILE A 169 5.84 6.08 1.53
C ILE A 169 5.89 7.10 0.39
N GLU A 170 5.28 6.79 -0.76
CA GLU A 170 5.19 7.74 -1.89
C GLU A 170 4.45 9.00 -1.50
N ILE A 171 3.25 8.89 -0.91
CA ILE A 171 2.43 10.05 -0.52
C ILE A 171 3.21 10.97 0.42
N VAL A 172 3.88 10.41 1.42
CA VAL A 172 4.70 11.19 2.37
C VAL A 172 5.91 11.81 1.67
N ALA A 173 6.48 11.13 0.68
CA ALA A 173 7.63 11.60 -0.07
C ALA A 173 7.28 12.50 -1.28
N ARG A 174 6.00 12.74 -1.61
CA ARG A 174 5.57 13.55 -2.77
C ARG A 174 6.12 14.99 -2.80
N ASN A 175 6.61 15.49 -1.68
CA ASN A 175 7.27 16.79 -1.62
C ASN A 175 8.71 16.74 -2.19
N ASP A 176 9.24 15.56 -2.50
CA ASP A 176 10.55 15.35 -3.10
C ASP A 176 10.41 14.73 -4.50
N PRO A 177 10.67 15.49 -5.58
CA PRO A 177 10.55 15.00 -6.96
C PRO A 177 11.57 13.91 -7.31
N SER A 178 12.61 13.71 -6.49
CA SER A 178 13.53 12.58 -6.67
C SER A 178 12.90 11.25 -6.23
N PHE A 179 11.79 11.30 -5.50
CA PHE A 179 11.15 10.16 -4.89
C PHE A 179 10.02 9.60 -5.76
N HIS A 180 10.41 8.92 -6.84
CA HIS A 180 9.47 8.20 -7.68
C HIS A 180 9.87 6.73 -7.78
N PHE A 181 8.95 5.83 -7.40
CA PHE A 181 9.14 4.41 -7.61
C PHE A 181 8.70 4.02 -9.02
N GLY A 182 9.47 3.14 -9.64
CA GLY A 182 9.03 2.48 -10.88
C GLY A 182 7.87 1.51 -10.62
N PRO A 183 7.16 1.08 -11.68
CA PRO A 183 6.06 0.14 -11.54
C PRO A 183 6.53 -1.21 -10.98
N ILE A 184 5.71 -1.79 -10.09
CA ILE A 184 5.84 -3.17 -9.59
C ILE A 184 4.70 -3.99 -10.20
N ALA A 185 5.00 -5.18 -10.71
CA ALA A 185 4.01 -6.11 -11.24
C ALA A 185 3.27 -6.81 -10.09
N TRP A 186 2.30 -6.12 -9.49
CA TRP A 186 1.52 -6.66 -8.38
C TRP A 186 0.66 -7.85 -8.83
N PRO A 187 0.71 -8.99 -8.12
CA PRO A 187 -0.15 -10.14 -8.40
C PRO A 187 -1.63 -9.74 -8.38
N GLN A 188 -2.38 -10.18 -9.38
CA GLN A 188 -3.82 -9.95 -9.45
C GLN A 188 -4.55 -11.14 -8.83
N PRO A 189 -5.48 -10.92 -7.89
CA PRO A 189 -6.21 -12.01 -7.27
C PRO A 189 -7.33 -12.46 -8.21
N ASN A 190 -7.59 -13.76 -8.27
CA ASN A 190 -8.74 -14.29 -9.00
C ASN A 190 -9.99 -14.30 -8.08
N ILE A 191 -10.45 -13.12 -7.68
CA ILE A 191 -11.66 -12.93 -6.85
C ILE A 191 -12.59 -11.88 -7.46
N GLY A 192 -13.86 -11.88 -7.01
CA GLY A 192 -14.84 -10.87 -7.41
C GLY A 192 -14.41 -9.46 -7.03
N SER A 193 -14.87 -8.46 -7.80
CA SER A 193 -14.53 -7.05 -7.58
C SER A 193 -14.93 -6.56 -6.18
N ASP A 194 -16.09 -6.99 -5.70
CA ASP A 194 -16.64 -6.54 -4.43
C ASP A 194 -15.84 -7.11 -3.25
N ASP A 195 -15.49 -8.40 -3.32
CA ASP A 195 -14.63 -9.07 -2.34
C ASP A 195 -13.22 -8.47 -2.34
N TYR A 196 -12.67 -8.17 -3.52
CA TYR A 196 -11.39 -7.49 -3.65
C TYR A 196 -11.41 -6.10 -3.00
N CYS A 197 -12.45 -5.31 -3.27
CA CYS A 197 -12.62 -3.98 -2.67
C CYS A 197 -12.74 -4.07 -1.15
N ALA A 198 -13.53 -5.02 -0.63
CA ALA A 198 -13.68 -5.23 0.81
C ALA A 198 -12.35 -5.62 1.47
N LEU A 199 -11.64 -6.59 0.90
CA LEU A 199 -10.34 -7.04 1.40
C LEU A 199 -9.31 -5.91 1.38
N LYS A 200 -9.21 -5.19 0.26
CA LYS A 200 -8.31 -4.05 0.12
C LYS A 200 -8.64 -2.95 1.13
N SER A 201 -9.92 -2.63 1.31
CA SER A 201 -10.36 -1.63 2.29
C SER A 201 -9.96 -2.04 3.71
N ALA A 202 -10.15 -3.31 4.09
CA ALA A 202 -9.76 -3.82 5.40
C ALA A 202 -8.24 -3.69 5.63
N VAL A 203 -7.43 -4.16 4.66
CA VAL A 203 -5.96 -4.07 4.73
C VAL A 203 -5.50 -2.61 4.80
N CYS A 204 -6.07 -1.72 3.99
CA CYS A 204 -5.75 -0.29 4.04
C CYS A 204 -6.04 0.29 5.43
N MET A 205 -7.20 -0.02 6.02
CA MET A 205 -7.55 0.47 7.37
C MET A 205 -6.60 -0.06 8.45
N GLU A 206 -6.20 -1.34 8.38
CA GLU A 206 -5.26 -1.94 9.34
C GLU A 206 -3.87 -1.31 9.23
N ILE A 207 -3.34 -1.17 8.02
CA ILE A 207 -2.03 -0.55 7.77
C ILE A 207 -2.04 0.93 8.15
N ASP A 208 -3.09 1.68 7.79
CA ASP A 208 -3.20 3.08 8.18
C ASP A 208 -3.26 3.20 9.70
N SER A 209 -4.01 2.33 10.38
CA SER A 209 -4.03 2.28 11.84
C SER A 209 -2.65 1.95 12.42
N LEU A 210 -1.92 1.01 11.83
CA LEU A 210 -0.58 0.60 12.24
C LEU A 210 0.46 1.73 12.11
N ILE A 211 0.36 2.53 11.05
CA ILE A 211 1.32 3.60 10.76
C ILE A 211 0.96 4.89 11.50
N PHE A 212 -0.31 5.27 11.53
CA PHE A 212 -0.75 6.59 12.01
C PHE A 212 -1.22 6.61 13.48
N LYS A 213 -1.75 5.50 14.01
CA LYS A 213 -2.10 5.48 15.44
C LYS A 213 -0.84 5.20 16.25
N ARG A 214 -0.42 6.21 17.02
CA ARG A 214 0.68 6.21 18.01
C ARG A 214 0.53 5.17 19.14
N SER A 215 -0.37 4.20 19.05
CA SER A 215 -0.35 3.07 19.97
C SER A 215 0.94 2.31 19.70
N ASP A 216 1.92 2.43 20.59
CA ASP A 216 3.22 1.80 20.49
C ASP A 216 3.06 0.30 20.23
N LEU A 217 3.06 -0.12 18.97
CA LEU A 217 3.28 -1.53 18.66
C LEU A 217 4.67 -1.84 19.17
N ASN A 218 4.72 -2.69 20.18
CA ASN A 218 5.93 -3.20 20.75
C ASN A 218 6.61 -4.05 19.67
N LEU A 219 7.48 -3.43 18.86
CA LEU A 219 8.20 -4.11 17.77
C LEU A 219 9.02 -5.30 18.28
N ALA A 220 9.29 -5.36 19.59
CA ALA A 220 9.86 -6.52 20.27
C ALA A 220 8.96 -7.77 20.21
N GLU A 221 7.64 -7.63 20.15
CA GLU A 221 6.70 -8.76 20.01
C GLU A 221 6.62 -9.27 18.56
N LEU A 222 7.04 -8.45 17.59
CA LEU A 222 7.13 -8.84 16.17
C LEU A 222 8.50 -9.44 15.82
N ALA A 223 9.46 -9.44 16.74
CA ALA A 223 10.82 -9.97 16.56
C ALA A 223 10.93 -11.46 16.97
N ILE A 224 9.86 -12.22 16.70
CA ILE A 224 9.83 -13.68 16.79
C ILE A 224 9.96 -14.26 15.38
#